data_AF-A0A4R1CGH7-F1
#
_entry.id   AF-A0A4R1CGH7-F1
#
_cell.length_a   1.000
_cell.length_b   1.000
_cell.length_c   1.000
_cell.angle_alpha   90.00
_cell.angle_beta   90.00
_cell.angle_gamma   90.00
#
_symmetry.space_group_name_H-M   'P 1'
#
loop_
_entity.id
_entity.type
_entity.pdbx_description
1 polymer ?
#
loop_
_entity_poly.entity_id
_entity_poly.type
_entity_poly.pdbx_seq_one_letter_code
_entity_poly.pdbx_strand_id
1 'polypeptide(L)'
;MDRRALAATAAAYVVLHHLGLVPEGFGPGPDGTRWADWVDLALPWIVVGLAGWALWSSRPTPSVLALFLAGTLAYTSGHGIHLAGNSIGNAAPSPTAHLWDEPVGHNLWFLGVALITASLVAGMAALPRGGVGTHLLAAGVGTTWASNAIGGEAVALGVAGAALAAYAGWRHRRDLAGVLLTSGAVALVWLGLAVFAG
;
A
#
# COMPACT_ATOMS: atom_id res chain seq x y z
N MET A 1 -11.46 -9.53 14.27
CA MET A 1 -11.14 -8.66 13.12
C MET A 1 -12.38 -8.49 12.26
N ASP A 2 -12.78 -7.26 12.03
CA ASP A 2 -13.90 -6.86 11.20
C ASP A 2 -13.52 -7.01 9.72
N ARG A 3 -14.24 -7.91 9.03
CA ARG A 3 -14.01 -8.22 7.62
C ARG A 3 -14.40 -7.08 6.70
N ARG A 4 -15.39 -6.27 7.08
CA ARG A 4 -15.85 -5.13 6.28
C ARG A 4 -14.80 -4.03 6.31
N ALA A 5 -14.25 -3.72 7.50
CA ALA A 5 -13.16 -2.78 7.64
C ALA A 5 -11.92 -3.26 6.85
N LEU A 6 -11.54 -4.54 6.95
CA LEU A 6 -10.42 -5.10 6.18
C LEU A 6 -10.63 -5.01 4.66
N ALA A 7 -11.84 -5.34 4.18
CA ALA A 7 -12.18 -5.21 2.76
C ALA A 7 -12.18 -3.75 2.31
N ALA A 8 -12.66 -2.83 3.15
CA ALA A 8 -12.62 -1.39 2.89
C ALA A 8 -11.18 -0.88 2.86
N THR A 9 -10.28 -1.36 3.72
CA THR A 9 -8.84 -1.05 3.65
C THR A 9 -8.26 -1.46 2.31
N ALA A 10 -8.51 -2.70 1.86
CA ALA A 10 -8.01 -3.19 0.58
C ALA A 10 -8.58 -2.38 -0.59
N ALA A 11 -9.89 -2.11 -0.59
CA ALA A 11 -10.53 -1.30 -1.61
C ALA A 11 -9.99 0.14 -1.65
N ALA A 12 -9.84 0.79 -0.49
CA ALA A 12 -9.27 2.13 -0.39
C ALA A 12 -7.83 2.16 -0.89
N TYR A 13 -7.00 1.18 -0.49
CA TYR A 13 -5.62 1.08 -0.98
C TYR A 13 -5.58 0.94 -2.51
N VAL A 14 -6.38 0.03 -3.07
CA VAL A 14 -6.41 -0.19 -4.53
C VAL A 14 -6.94 1.01 -5.29
N VAL A 15 -8.08 1.55 -4.89
CA VAL A 15 -8.74 2.62 -5.65
C VAL A 15 -7.97 3.93 -5.51
N LEU A 16 -7.62 4.32 -4.29
CA LEU A 16 -7.07 5.64 -4.04
C LEU A 16 -5.67 5.82 -4.66
N HIS A 17 -4.82 4.78 -4.63
CA HIS A 17 -3.48 4.83 -5.26
C HIS A 17 -3.52 4.89 -6.79
N HIS A 18 -4.68 4.65 -7.40
CA HIS A 18 -4.86 4.76 -8.84
C HIS A 18 -5.62 6.03 -9.24
N LEU A 19 -6.01 6.89 -8.30
CA LEU A 19 -6.71 8.13 -8.63
C LEU A 19 -5.83 9.16 -9.34
N GLY A 20 -4.51 9.10 -9.14
CA GLY A 20 -3.56 9.91 -9.92
C GLY A 20 -3.58 9.61 -11.43
N LEU A 21 -4.18 8.48 -11.84
CA LEU A 21 -4.38 8.13 -13.25
C LEU A 21 -5.62 8.81 -13.86
N VAL A 22 -6.45 9.50 -13.07
CA VAL A 22 -7.64 10.19 -13.56
C VAL A 22 -7.21 11.43 -14.36
N PRO A 23 -7.56 11.52 -15.65
CA PRO A 23 -7.25 12.69 -16.47
C PRO A 23 -7.82 13.97 -15.83
N GLU A 24 -7.02 15.03 -15.82
CA GLU A 24 -7.35 16.35 -15.25
C GLU A 24 -7.50 16.42 -13.72
N GLY A 25 -7.20 15.34 -12.97
CA GLY A 25 -7.03 15.40 -11.52
C GLY A 25 -8.25 15.90 -10.74
N PHE A 26 -9.45 15.56 -11.22
CA PHE A 26 -10.75 16.04 -10.70
C PHE A 26 -10.98 17.55 -10.81
N GLY A 27 -10.18 18.26 -11.61
CA GLY A 27 -10.30 19.69 -11.84
C GLY A 27 -9.59 20.56 -10.79
N PRO A 28 -9.72 21.90 -10.92
CA PRO A 28 -9.01 22.85 -10.08
C PRO A 28 -9.47 22.79 -8.62
N GLY A 29 -8.50 22.74 -7.71
CA GLY A 29 -8.66 22.87 -6.27
C GLY A 29 -8.31 24.28 -5.77
N PRO A 30 -8.32 24.49 -4.44
CA PRO A 30 -7.92 25.74 -3.81
C PRO A 30 -6.46 26.14 -4.11
N ASP A 31 -6.18 27.44 -4.07
CA ASP A 31 -4.80 27.99 -4.08
C ASP A 31 -3.89 27.47 -5.22
N GLY A 32 -4.47 27.20 -6.38
CA GLY A 32 -3.74 26.72 -7.56
C GLY A 32 -3.38 25.23 -7.56
N THR A 33 -3.91 24.46 -6.60
CA THR A 33 -3.80 22.99 -6.56
C THR A 33 -4.88 22.31 -7.40
N ARG A 34 -4.89 20.98 -7.45
CA ARG A 34 -5.95 20.14 -8.00
C ARG A 34 -6.64 19.37 -6.89
N TRP A 35 -7.90 19.01 -7.06
CA TRP A 35 -8.60 18.16 -6.09
C TRP A 35 -7.93 16.80 -5.89
N ALA A 36 -7.29 16.26 -6.94
CA ALA A 36 -6.46 15.05 -6.82
C ALA A 36 -5.37 15.20 -5.75
N ASP A 37 -4.72 16.36 -5.63
CA ASP A 37 -3.64 16.59 -4.65
C ASP A 37 -4.16 16.45 -3.21
N TRP A 38 -5.37 16.97 -2.95
CA TRP A 38 -6.03 16.88 -1.65
C TRP A 38 -6.47 15.45 -1.32
N VAL A 39 -6.99 14.74 -2.33
CA VAL A 39 -7.35 13.33 -2.16
C VAL A 39 -6.12 12.49 -1.88
N ASP A 40 -5.01 12.76 -2.57
CA ASP A 40 -3.75 12.06 -2.36
C ASP A 40 -3.16 12.35 -0.98
N LEU A 41 -3.28 13.58 -0.48
CA LEU A 41 -2.90 13.93 0.88
C LEU A 41 -3.75 13.20 1.94
N ALA A 42 -5.04 12.99 1.68
CA ALA A 42 -5.96 12.28 2.58
C ALA A 42 -5.79 10.75 2.54
N LEU A 43 -5.35 10.21 1.40
CA LEU A 43 -5.23 8.79 1.12
C LEU A 43 -4.56 7.98 2.24
N PRO A 44 -3.33 8.29 2.69
CA PRO A 44 -2.64 7.43 3.65
C PRO A 44 -3.40 7.37 4.99
N TRP A 45 -4.09 8.44 5.37
CA TRP A 45 -4.91 8.51 6.58
C TRP A 45 -6.19 7.69 6.47
N ILE A 46 -6.85 7.69 5.29
CA ILE A 46 -8.02 6.85 5.04
C ILE A 46 -7.64 5.37 5.13
N VAL A 47 -6.55 4.98 4.45
CA VAL A 47 -6.06 3.59 4.45
C VAL A 47 -5.68 3.14 5.86
N VAL A 48 -4.88 3.93 6.58
CA VAL A 48 -4.47 3.63 7.96
C VAL A 48 -5.68 3.60 8.90
N GLY A 49 -6.62 4.55 8.80
CA GLY A 49 -7.80 4.60 9.66
C GLY A 49 -8.65 3.34 9.54
N LEU A 50 -8.90 2.89 8.30
CA LEU A 50 -9.62 1.64 8.04
C LEU A 50 -8.83 0.41 8.51
N ALA A 51 -7.52 0.37 8.27
CA ALA A 51 -6.66 -0.71 8.72
C ALA A 51 -6.62 -0.80 10.25
N GLY A 52 -6.54 0.35 10.92
CA GLY A 52 -6.56 0.48 12.37
C GLY A 52 -7.89 0.02 12.96
N TRP A 53 -9.01 0.35 12.32
CA TRP A 53 -10.32 -0.18 12.72
C TRP A 53 -10.38 -1.71 12.57
N ALA A 54 -9.96 -2.24 11.42
CA ALA A 54 -9.89 -3.68 11.19
C ALA A 54 -9.03 -4.38 12.26
N LEU A 55 -7.86 -3.84 12.55
CA LEU A 55 -6.95 -4.38 13.57
C LEU A 55 -7.54 -4.27 14.98
N TRP A 56 -8.08 -3.12 15.37
CA TRP A 56 -8.59 -2.87 16.71
C TRP A 56 -9.70 -3.84 17.11
N SER A 57 -10.59 -4.17 16.17
CA SER A 57 -11.65 -5.17 16.35
C SER A 57 -11.15 -6.61 16.54
N SER A 58 -9.83 -6.85 16.42
CA SER A 58 -9.20 -8.13 16.76
C SER A 58 -8.59 -8.18 18.16
N ARG A 59 -8.62 -7.07 18.91
CA ARG A 59 -7.94 -6.91 20.22
C ARG A 59 -6.44 -7.24 20.11
N PRO A 60 -5.67 -6.46 19.34
CA PRO A 60 -4.27 -6.77 19.07
C PRO A 60 -3.45 -6.78 20.36
N THR A 61 -2.40 -7.60 20.40
CA THR A 61 -1.40 -7.52 21.47
C THR A 61 -0.63 -6.20 21.39
N PRO A 62 0.03 -5.76 22.48
CA PRO A 62 0.85 -4.55 22.45
C PRO A 62 1.95 -4.57 21.37
N SER A 63 2.54 -5.73 21.09
CA SER A 63 3.55 -5.88 20.04
C SER A 63 2.99 -5.69 18.64
N VAL A 64 1.80 -6.23 18.35
CA VAL A 64 1.12 -6.03 17.06
C VAL A 64 0.68 -4.58 16.89
N LEU A 65 0.21 -3.94 17.96
CA LEU A 65 -0.14 -2.53 17.94
C LEU A 65 1.10 -1.64 17.71
N ALA A 66 2.22 -1.91 18.38
CA ALA A 66 3.47 -1.18 18.17
C ALA A 66 3.96 -1.31 16.72
N LEU A 67 3.88 -2.53 16.15
CA LEU A 67 4.21 -2.77 14.74
C LEU A 67 3.30 -1.96 13.79
N PHE A 68 2.00 -1.94 14.06
CA PHE A 68 1.03 -1.16 13.29
C PHE A 68 1.31 0.35 13.38
N LEU A 69 1.65 0.87 14.56
CA LEU A 69 1.99 2.28 14.75
C LEU A 69 3.29 2.66 14.04
N ALA A 70 4.32 1.82 14.12
CA ALA A 70 5.55 2.01 13.37
C ALA A 70 5.29 2.00 11.85
N GLY A 71 4.47 1.07 11.37
CA GLY A 71 4.05 1.01 9.97
C GLY A 71 3.23 2.23 9.54
N THR A 72 2.34 2.72 10.40
CA THR A 72 1.56 3.94 10.19
C THR A 72 2.49 5.13 10.00
N LEU A 73 3.43 5.34 10.94
CA LEU A 73 4.39 6.44 10.87
C LEU A 73 5.23 6.37 9.60
N ALA A 74 5.77 5.21 9.26
CA ALA A 74 6.57 5.03 8.05
C ALA A 74 5.74 5.27 6.78
N TYR A 75 4.50 4.76 6.73
CA TYR A 75 3.62 4.90 5.57
C TYR A 75 3.21 6.36 5.35
N THR A 76 2.66 7.02 6.38
CA THR A 76 2.21 8.41 6.25
C THR A 76 3.37 9.37 6.00
N SER A 77 4.54 9.12 6.60
CA SER A 77 5.73 9.93 6.37
C SER A 77 6.30 9.72 4.98
N GLY A 78 6.42 8.47 4.52
CA GLY A 78 6.90 8.15 3.18
C GLY A 78 6.02 8.76 2.09
N HIS A 79 4.70 8.62 2.22
CA HIS A 79 3.72 9.24 1.31
C HIS A 79 3.80 10.77 1.35
N GLY A 80 3.90 11.37 2.54
CA GLY A 80 4.04 12.83 2.68
C GLY A 80 5.36 13.37 2.10
N ILE A 81 6.46 12.65 2.26
CA ILE A 81 7.77 12.98 1.67
C ILE A 81 7.67 12.92 0.14
N HIS A 82 7.07 11.87 -0.41
CA HIS A 82 6.83 11.72 -1.85
C HIS A 82 6.05 12.93 -2.39
N LEU A 83 4.89 13.26 -1.81
CA LEU A 83 4.09 14.41 -2.25
C LEU A 83 4.84 15.75 -2.16
N ALA A 84 5.58 15.98 -1.08
CA ALA A 84 6.38 17.19 -0.92
C ALA A 84 7.52 17.24 -1.95
N GLY A 85 8.23 16.12 -2.15
CA GLY A 85 9.31 15.96 -3.11
C GLY A 85 8.83 16.21 -4.54
N ASN A 86 7.69 15.61 -4.91
CA ASN A 86 7.08 15.77 -6.21
C ASN A 86 6.65 17.22 -6.48
N SER A 87 6.00 17.86 -5.51
CA SER A 87 5.60 19.27 -5.62
C SER A 87 6.82 20.18 -5.81
N ILE A 88 7.87 19.99 -5.02
CA ILE A 88 9.12 20.75 -5.15
C ILE A 88 9.79 20.45 -6.50
N GLY A 89 9.85 19.19 -6.92
CA GLY A 89 10.45 18.76 -8.18
C GLY A 89 9.75 19.34 -9.41
N ASN A 90 8.41 19.43 -9.39
CA ASN A 90 7.63 20.05 -10.46
C ASN A 90 7.89 21.57 -10.56
N ALA A 91 8.09 22.25 -9.43
CA ALA A 91 8.38 23.69 -9.41
C ALA A 91 9.86 24.02 -9.69
N ALA A 92 10.78 23.20 -9.19
CA ALA A 92 12.22 23.37 -9.25
C ALA A 92 12.93 22.00 -9.34
N PRO A 93 13.05 21.42 -10.55
CA PRO A 93 13.70 20.12 -10.74
C PRO A 93 15.12 20.09 -10.19
N SER A 94 15.43 19.10 -9.35
CA SER A 94 16.78 18.91 -8.82
C SER A 94 17.04 17.46 -8.41
N PRO A 95 18.30 17.01 -8.38
CA PRO A 95 18.66 15.68 -7.87
C PRO A 95 18.22 15.47 -6.41
N THR A 96 18.21 16.54 -5.60
CA THR A 96 17.75 16.47 -4.21
C THR A 96 16.24 16.25 -4.12
N ALA A 97 15.44 16.96 -4.92
CA ALA A 97 13.99 16.73 -4.97
C ALA A 97 13.69 15.28 -5.39
N HIS A 98 14.34 14.80 -6.45
CA HIS A 98 14.20 13.42 -6.92
C HIS A 98 14.63 12.38 -5.87
N LEU A 99 15.75 12.58 -5.16
CA LEU A 99 16.18 11.66 -4.08
C LEU A 99 15.11 11.47 -3.00
N TRP A 100 14.48 12.57 -2.57
CA TRP A 100 13.46 12.52 -1.54
C TRP A 100 12.13 11.99 -2.07
N ASP A 101 11.74 12.39 -3.27
CA ASP A 101 10.51 11.95 -3.94
C ASP A 101 10.54 10.43 -4.23
N GLU A 102 11.56 9.99 -4.97
CA GLU A 102 11.64 8.66 -5.54
C GLU A 102 12.25 7.65 -4.55
N PRO A 103 13.59 7.57 -4.31
CA PRO A 103 14.15 6.60 -3.39
C PRO A 103 13.60 6.68 -1.96
N VAL A 104 13.68 7.84 -1.31
CA VAL A 104 13.43 7.89 0.15
C VAL A 104 11.94 7.79 0.46
N GLY A 105 11.10 8.56 -0.24
CA GLY A 105 9.65 8.56 -0.10
C GLY A 105 9.07 7.17 -0.33
N HIS A 106 9.40 6.55 -1.47
CA HIS A 106 8.89 5.21 -1.78
C HIS A 106 9.43 4.14 -0.84
N ASN A 107 10.72 4.10 -0.49
CA ASN A 107 11.22 3.07 0.42
C ASN A 107 10.54 3.12 1.80
N LEU A 108 10.34 4.32 2.36
CA LEU A 108 9.64 4.48 3.64
C LEU A 108 8.16 4.10 3.54
N TRP A 109 7.50 4.51 2.44
CA TRP A 109 6.13 4.12 2.16
C TRP A 109 5.99 2.60 2.08
N PHE A 110 6.79 1.92 1.26
CA PHE A 110 6.76 0.47 1.09
C PHE A 110 7.02 -0.28 2.40
N LEU A 111 8.00 0.19 3.19
CA LEU A 111 8.24 -0.34 4.53
C LEU A 111 6.99 -0.20 5.40
N GLY A 112 6.35 0.97 5.40
CA GLY A 112 5.13 1.23 6.14
C GLY A 112 3.98 0.29 5.77
N VAL A 113 3.72 0.10 4.48
CA VAL A 113 2.68 -0.83 3.98
C VAL A 113 3.00 -2.27 4.40
N ALA A 114 4.28 -2.68 4.33
CA ALA A 114 4.70 -4.02 4.75
C ALA A 114 4.46 -4.25 6.25
N LEU A 115 4.80 -3.28 7.11
CA LEU A 115 4.59 -3.37 8.56
C LEU A 115 3.09 -3.37 8.93
N ILE A 116 2.28 -2.52 8.29
CA ILE A 116 0.82 -2.51 8.46
C ILE A 116 0.26 -3.87 8.04
N THR A 117 0.64 -4.39 6.88
CA THR A 117 0.20 -5.70 6.40
C THR A 117 0.57 -6.82 7.37
N ALA A 118 1.82 -6.83 7.86
CA ALA A 118 2.27 -7.81 8.84
C ALA A 118 1.45 -7.76 10.14
N SER A 119 1.07 -6.57 10.61
CA SER A 119 0.18 -6.44 11.77
C SER A 119 -1.23 -6.99 11.52
N LEU A 120 -1.77 -6.81 10.32
CA LEU A 120 -3.08 -7.34 9.92
C LEU A 120 -3.06 -8.87 9.79
N VAL A 121 -1.94 -9.47 9.38
CA VAL A 121 -1.81 -10.94 9.30
C VAL A 121 -2.15 -11.61 10.62
N ALA A 122 -1.72 -11.03 11.75
CA ALA A 122 -1.94 -11.61 13.07
C ALA A 122 -3.43 -11.88 13.36
N GLY A 123 -4.32 -10.96 12.97
CA GLY A 123 -5.76 -11.16 13.17
C GLY A 123 -6.48 -11.79 11.99
N MET A 124 -5.90 -11.77 10.77
CA MET A 124 -6.41 -12.56 9.63
C MET A 124 -6.22 -14.05 9.85
N ALA A 125 -5.12 -14.47 10.46
CA ALA A 125 -4.79 -15.88 10.70
C ALA A 125 -5.83 -16.62 11.58
N ALA A 126 -6.61 -15.87 12.37
CA ALA A 126 -7.68 -16.42 13.20
C ALA A 126 -9.04 -16.53 12.48
N LEU A 127 -9.13 -16.09 11.21
CA LEU A 127 -10.38 -16.04 10.46
C LEU A 127 -10.45 -17.17 9.41
N PRO A 128 -11.65 -17.73 9.15
CA PRO A 128 -11.80 -18.71 8.08
C PRO A 128 -11.53 -18.07 6.71
N ARG A 129 -11.13 -18.90 5.75
CA ARG A 129 -10.77 -18.46 4.39
C ARG A 129 -11.84 -17.58 3.74
N GLY A 130 -11.37 -16.63 2.95
CA GLY A 130 -12.23 -15.80 2.11
C GLY A 130 -12.75 -16.54 0.89
N GLY A 131 -13.81 -16.00 0.29
CA GLY A 131 -14.31 -16.46 -1.01
C GLY A 131 -13.63 -15.73 -2.17
N VAL A 132 -14.19 -15.87 -3.37
CA VAL A 132 -13.67 -15.26 -4.62
C VAL A 132 -13.48 -13.74 -4.48
N GLY A 133 -14.45 -13.02 -3.92
CA GLY A 133 -14.35 -11.56 -3.76
C GLY A 133 -13.16 -11.12 -2.90
N THR A 134 -12.75 -11.93 -1.92
CA THR A 134 -11.55 -11.64 -1.11
C THR A 134 -10.27 -11.79 -1.94
N HIS A 135 -10.21 -12.79 -2.80
CA HIS A 135 -9.06 -12.99 -3.69
C HIS A 135 -8.99 -11.95 -4.81
N LEU A 136 -10.13 -11.43 -5.29
CA LEU A 136 -10.17 -10.30 -6.22
C LEU A 136 -9.59 -9.03 -5.59
N LEU A 137 -10.00 -8.70 -4.35
CA LEU A 137 -9.41 -7.58 -3.61
C LEU A 137 -7.91 -7.78 -3.39
N ALA A 138 -7.48 -9.00 -3.03
CA ALA A 138 -6.07 -9.32 -2.85
C ALA A 138 -5.25 -9.20 -4.15
N ALA A 139 -5.82 -9.59 -5.29
CA ALA A 139 -5.21 -9.40 -6.60
C ALA A 139 -5.09 -7.90 -6.96
N GLY A 140 -6.09 -7.10 -6.61
CA GLY A 140 -6.02 -5.64 -6.71
C GLY A 140 -4.85 -5.09 -5.88
N VAL A 141 -4.75 -5.47 -4.60
CA VAL A 141 -3.65 -5.05 -3.72
C VAL A 141 -2.28 -5.43 -4.31
N GLY A 142 -2.14 -6.64 -4.84
CA GLY A 142 -0.91 -7.08 -5.50
C GLY A 142 -0.58 -6.27 -6.76
N THR A 143 -1.59 -5.89 -7.53
CA THR A 143 -1.41 -5.02 -8.70
C THR A 143 -0.96 -3.62 -8.30
N THR A 144 -1.61 -3.01 -7.29
CA THR A 144 -1.23 -1.70 -6.75
C THR A 144 0.18 -1.71 -6.17
N TRP A 145 0.57 -2.78 -5.46
CA TRP A 145 1.93 -2.94 -4.97
C TRP A 145 2.95 -2.95 -6.11
N ALA A 146 2.68 -3.72 -7.17
CA ALA A 146 3.58 -3.80 -8.32
C ALA A 146 3.66 -2.49 -9.11
N SER A 147 2.52 -1.84 -9.39
CA SER A 147 2.51 -0.58 -10.12
C SER A 147 3.28 0.51 -9.37
N ASN A 148 3.13 0.58 -8.05
CA ASN A 148 3.83 1.58 -7.24
C ASN A 148 5.33 1.29 -7.17
N ALA A 149 5.73 0.01 -7.20
CA ALA A 149 7.14 -0.35 -7.18
C ALA A 149 7.82 -0.06 -8.52
N ILE A 150 7.09 -0.20 -9.63
CA ILE A 150 7.57 0.16 -10.97
C ILE A 150 7.64 1.69 -11.10
N GLY A 151 6.57 2.39 -10.73
CA GLY A 151 6.49 3.85 -10.83
C GLY A 151 7.49 4.57 -9.94
N GLY A 152 7.69 4.07 -8.71
CA GLY A 152 8.57 4.69 -7.71
C GLY A 152 10.01 4.18 -7.70
N GLU A 153 10.47 3.58 -8.80
CA GLU A 153 11.83 3.01 -8.94
C GLU A 153 12.24 2.03 -7.81
N ALA A 154 11.27 1.41 -7.15
CA ALA A 154 11.44 0.56 -5.97
C ALA A 154 11.29 -0.93 -6.29
N VAL A 155 11.56 -1.34 -7.54
CA VAL A 155 11.32 -2.71 -8.06
C VAL A 155 11.95 -3.79 -7.17
N ALA A 156 13.19 -3.62 -6.72
CA ALA A 156 13.86 -4.60 -5.86
C ALA A 156 13.12 -4.83 -4.54
N LEU A 157 12.67 -3.74 -3.90
CA LEU A 157 11.86 -3.81 -2.68
C LEU A 157 10.47 -4.37 -2.96
N GLY A 158 9.88 -4.01 -4.11
CA GLY A 158 8.62 -4.57 -4.60
C GLY A 158 8.68 -6.09 -4.73
N VAL A 159 9.73 -6.63 -5.35
CA VAL A 159 9.94 -8.08 -5.49
C VAL A 159 10.13 -8.73 -4.13
N ALA A 160 10.95 -8.16 -3.25
CA ALA A 160 11.19 -8.70 -1.92
C ALA A 160 9.89 -8.78 -1.09
N GLY A 161 9.11 -7.70 -1.04
CA GLY A 161 7.84 -7.68 -0.32
C GLY A 161 6.79 -8.61 -0.92
N ALA A 162 6.70 -8.70 -2.25
CA ALA A 162 5.79 -9.62 -2.93
C ALA A 162 6.15 -11.09 -2.66
N ALA A 163 7.44 -11.44 -2.65
CA ALA A 163 7.92 -12.76 -2.30
C ALA A 163 7.63 -13.11 -0.83
N LEU A 164 7.85 -12.16 0.09
CA LEU A 164 7.52 -12.33 1.51
C LEU A 164 6.01 -12.52 1.72
N ALA A 165 5.17 -11.74 1.04
CA ALA A 165 3.73 -11.90 1.07
C ALA A 165 3.30 -13.26 0.53
N ALA A 166 3.85 -13.69 -0.61
CA ALA A 166 3.57 -15.00 -1.20
C ALA A 166 3.94 -16.15 -0.24
N TYR A 167 5.14 -16.06 0.36
CA TYR A 167 5.60 -17.04 1.34
C TYR A 167 4.72 -17.07 2.59
N ALA A 168 4.38 -15.91 3.17
CA ALA A 168 3.49 -15.81 4.32
C ALA A 168 2.11 -16.39 4.00
N GLY A 169 1.53 -16.04 2.85
CA GLY A 169 0.25 -16.58 2.39
C GLY A 169 0.27 -18.10 2.19
N TRP A 170 1.38 -18.66 1.70
CA TRP A 170 1.54 -20.11 1.61
C TRP A 170 1.55 -20.80 2.98
N ARG A 171 2.23 -20.20 3.97
CA ARG A 171 2.24 -20.68 5.36
C ARG A 171 0.84 -20.61 5.99
N HIS A 172 0.08 -19.58 5.63
CA HIS A 172 -1.29 -19.31 6.08
C HIS A 172 -2.39 -19.80 5.13
N ARG A 173 -2.08 -20.74 4.23
CA ARG A 173 -3.01 -21.17 3.18
C ARG A 173 -4.30 -21.82 3.69
N ARG A 174 -4.51 -22.00 4.99
CA ARG A 174 -5.73 -22.58 5.57
C ARG A 174 -6.65 -21.54 6.21
N ASP A 175 -6.20 -20.30 6.33
CA ASP A 175 -6.93 -19.20 6.96
C ASP A 175 -7.04 -18.00 6.01
N LEU A 176 -7.63 -16.89 6.49
CA LEU A 176 -7.81 -15.68 5.68
C LEU A 176 -6.49 -15.04 5.24
N ALA A 177 -5.41 -15.14 6.04
CA ALA A 177 -4.10 -14.58 5.66
C ALA A 177 -3.48 -15.29 4.45
N GLY A 178 -4.01 -16.45 4.05
CA GLY A 178 -3.70 -17.09 2.78
C GLY A 178 -3.92 -16.22 1.53
N VAL A 179 -4.71 -15.14 1.63
CA VAL A 179 -4.91 -14.17 0.53
C VAL A 179 -3.63 -13.43 0.13
N LEU A 180 -2.62 -13.37 1.02
CA LEU A 180 -1.31 -12.83 0.70
C LEU A 180 -0.60 -13.63 -0.39
N LEU A 181 -0.92 -14.92 -0.56
CA LEU A 181 -0.41 -15.72 -1.66
C LEU A 181 -0.89 -15.16 -2.99
N THR A 182 -2.17 -14.79 -3.08
CA THR A 182 -2.74 -14.17 -4.28
C THR A 182 -2.13 -12.81 -4.54
N SER A 183 -2.07 -11.94 -3.52
CA SER A 183 -1.47 -10.60 -3.66
C SER A 183 -0.01 -10.68 -4.09
N GLY A 184 0.81 -11.49 -3.38
CA GLY A 184 2.22 -11.67 -3.70
C GLY A 184 2.46 -12.30 -5.08
N ALA A 185 1.70 -13.33 -5.46
CA ALA A 185 1.82 -13.94 -6.78
C ALA A 185 1.47 -12.96 -7.91
N VAL A 186 0.37 -12.20 -7.77
CA VAL A 186 -0.04 -11.20 -8.77
C VAL A 186 1.02 -10.10 -8.88
N ALA A 187 1.54 -9.61 -7.77
CA ALA A 187 2.60 -8.62 -7.76
C ALA A 187 3.86 -9.12 -8.47
N LEU A 188 4.30 -10.35 -8.19
CA LEU A 188 5.47 -10.95 -8.84
C LEU A 188 5.29 -11.13 -10.35
N VAL A 189 4.08 -11.48 -10.81
CA VAL A 189 3.78 -11.56 -12.25
C VAL A 189 3.95 -10.20 -12.91
N TRP A 190 3.35 -9.14 -12.35
CA TRP A 190 3.48 -7.78 -12.89
C TRP A 190 4.92 -7.27 -12.89
N LEU A 191 5.64 -7.47 -11.80
CA LEU A 191 7.04 -7.07 -11.69
C LEU A 191 7.92 -7.84 -12.67
N GLY A 192 7.68 -9.14 -12.86
CA GLY A 192 8.36 -9.94 -13.87
C GLY A 192 8.10 -9.43 -15.28
N LEU A 193 6.84 -9.16 -15.63
CA LEU A 193 6.48 -8.62 -16.94
C LEU A 193 7.15 -7.27 -17.22
N ALA A 194 7.20 -6.37 -16.22
CA ALA A 194 7.86 -5.08 -16.36
C ALA A 194 9.37 -5.21 -16.65
N VAL A 195 10.05 -6.16 -16.01
CA VAL A 195 11.48 -6.42 -16.24
C VAL A 195 11.76 -6.96 -17.65
N PHE A 196 10.83 -7.74 -18.23
CA PHE A 196 11.01 -8.28 -19.59
C PHE A 196 10.53 -7.33 -20.69
N ALA A 197 9.76 -6.28 -20.36
CA ALA A 197 9.23 -5.32 -21.32
C ALA A 197 10.11 -4.07 -21.51
N GLY A 198 11.07 -3.82 -20.61
CA GLY A 198 12.08 -2.76 -20.71
C GLY A 198 13.41 -3.28 -21.23
#